data_AF-A0A1C5L7J6-F1
#
_entry.id   AF-A0A1C5L7J6-F1
#
_cell.length_a   1.000
_cell.length_b   1.000
_cell.length_c   1.000
_cell.angle_alpha   90.00
_cell.angle_beta   90.00
_cell.angle_gamma   90.00
#
_symmetry.space_group_name_H-M   'P 1'
#
loop_
_entity.id
_entity.type
_entity.pdbx_description
1 polymer ?
#
loop_
_entity_poly.entity_id
_entity_poly.type
_entity_poly.pdbx_seq_one_letter_code
_entity_poly.pdbx_strand_id
1 'polypeptide(L)'
;MNKKINHPVFQINDSTWGHLIKTVNPDTYTIEYGHIAGFSSKEEAEKSYREYVNSYQTQIFRLKGSRNMPSVCRFLPKRKIIVTR
;
A
#
# COMPACT_ATOMS: atom_id res chain seq x y z
N MET A 1 -4.06 20.80 0.61
CA MET A 1 -4.92 20.01 -0.28
C MET A 1 -4.42 18.57 -0.31
N ASN A 2 -5.18 17.62 0.24
CA ASN A 2 -4.86 16.19 0.14
C ASN A 2 -5.27 15.71 -1.26
N LYS A 3 -4.30 15.65 -2.19
CA LYS A 3 -4.53 15.11 -3.52
C LYS A 3 -4.84 13.61 -3.36
N LYS A 4 -6.12 13.23 -3.48
CA LYS A 4 -6.47 11.81 -3.64
C LYS A 4 -5.73 11.34 -4.89
N ILE A 5 -4.76 10.46 -4.71
CA ILE A 5 -4.08 9.80 -5.83
C ILE A 5 -5.13 8.85 -6.43
N ASN A 6 -5.89 9.36 -7.39
CA ASN A 6 -6.93 8.60 -8.07
C ASN A 6 -6.34 7.51 -8.99
N HIS A 7 -5.03 7.57 -9.27
CA HIS A 7 -4.36 6.66 -10.20
C HIS A 7 -3.18 5.98 -9.50
N PRO A 8 -3.33 4.70 -9.11
CA PRO A 8 -2.29 3.95 -8.42
C PRO A 8 -1.12 3.58 -9.34
N VAL A 9 -1.35 3.55 -10.66
CA VAL A 9 -0.34 3.36 -11.71
C VAL A 9 0.08 4.73 -12.23
N PHE A 10 1.38 4.96 -12.36
CA PHE A 10 1.96 6.23 -12.78
C PHE A 10 3.20 6.01 -13.65
N GLN A 11 3.49 6.98 -14.48
CA GLN A 11 4.73 7.03 -15.26
C GLN A 11 5.83 7.63 -14.38
N ILE A 12 6.99 6.96 -14.31
CA ILE A 12 8.15 7.38 -13.51
C ILE A 12 9.04 8.29 -14.34
N ASN A 13 9.39 7.83 -15.55
CA ASN A 13 10.15 8.55 -16.56
C ASN A 13 9.50 8.30 -17.93
N ASP A 14 9.97 8.97 -18.99
CA ASP A 14 9.39 8.93 -20.34
C ASP A 14 9.18 7.51 -20.92
N SER A 15 9.85 6.49 -20.39
CA SER A 15 9.77 5.10 -20.84
C SER A 15 9.42 4.07 -19.76
N THR A 16 9.20 4.48 -18.51
CA THR A 16 9.05 3.53 -17.40
C THR A 16 7.80 3.79 -16.59
N TRP A 17 7.05 2.73 -16.35
CA TRP A 17 5.83 2.73 -15.55
C TRP A 17 6.05 2.08 -14.19
N GLY A 18 5.22 2.47 -13.24
CA GLY A 18 5.21 1.95 -11.88
C GLY A 18 3.83 2.04 -11.27
N HIS A 19 3.68 1.43 -10.09
CA HIS A 19 2.47 1.56 -9.31
C HIS A 19 2.76 1.56 -7.81
N LEU A 20 1.86 2.19 -7.05
CA LEU A 20 1.92 2.19 -5.59
C LEU A 20 1.58 0.79 -5.06
N ILE A 21 2.27 0.40 -4.00
CA ILE A 21 1.99 -0.81 -3.24
C ILE A 21 1.83 -0.48 -1.75
N LYS A 22 1.14 -1.37 -1.07
CA LYS A 22 0.97 -1.38 0.37
C LYS A 22 1.28 -2.78 0.86
N THR A 23 2.18 -2.89 1.82
CA THR A 23 2.50 -4.15 2.48
C THR A 23 1.97 -4.12 3.89
N VAL A 24 1.47 -5.25 4.36
CA VAL A 24 1.06 -5.38 5.77
C VAL A 24 2.20 -6.04 6.51
N ASN A 25 2.71 -5.37 7.53
CA ASN A 25 3.65 -5.95 8.46
C ASN A 25 2.84 -6.70 9.53
N PRO A 26 2.85 -8.05 9.55
CA PRO A 26 2.04 -8.82 10.48
C PRO A 26 2.54 -8.71 11.93
N ASP A 27 3.82 -8.40 12.13
CA ASP A 27 4.43 -8.33 13.47
C ASP A 27 4.06 -7.04 14.20
N THR A 28 3.99 -5.93 13.46
CA THR A 28 3.67 -4.60 13.99
C THR A 28 2.24 -4.14 13.70
N TYR A 29 1.47 -4.92 12.92
CA TYR A 29 0.14 -4.57 12.41
C TYR A 29 0.10 -3.21 11.68
N THR A 30 1.20 -2.83 11.03
CA THR A 30 1.30 -1.57 10.27
C THR A 30 1.15 -1.80 8.77
N ILE A 31 0.64 -0.78 8.07
CA ILE A 31 0.63 -0.73 6.61
C ILE A 31 1.81 0.13 6.17
N GLU A 32 2.72 -0.47 5.43
CA GLU A 32 3.86 0.21 4.82
C GLU A 32 3.52 0.57 3.38
N TYR A 33 3.90 1.78 2.97
CA TYR A 33 3.64 2.28 1.62
C TYR A 33 4.93 2.24 0.81
N GLY A 34 4.85 1.72 -0.41
CA GLY A 34 5.97 1.67 -1.34
C GLY A 34 5.49 1.85 -2.77
N HIS A 35 6.39 1.57 -3.71
CA HIS A 35 6.08 1.53 -5.12
C HIS A 35 6.89 0.42 -5.79
N ILE A 36 6.32 -0.15 -6.85
CA ILE A 36 7.02 -1.04 -7.78
C ILE A 36 7.21 -0.24 -9.07
N ALA A 37 8.41 -0.35 -9.64
CA ALA A 37 8.85 0.37 -10.82
C ALA A 37 9.51 -0.60 -11.81
N GLY A 38 9.71 -0.15 -13.05
CA GLY A 38 10.46 -0.90 -14.06
C GLY A 38 9.60 -1.55 -15.14
N PHE A 39 8.31 -1.22 -15.20
CA PHE A 39 7.43 -1.73 -16.26
C PHE A 39 7.65 -0.96 -17.55
N SER A 40 7.65 -1.70 -18.66
CA SER A 40 7.85 -1.16 -20.00
C SER A 40 6.62 -0.44 -20.54
N SER A 41 5.43 -0.82 -20.07
CA SER A 41 4.16 -0.23 -20.49
C SER A 41 3.21 -0.02 -19.32
N LYS A 42 2.19 0.81 -19.55
CA LYS A 42 1.12 1.06 -18.60
C LYS A 42 0.32 -0.21 -18.33
N GLU A 43 0.03 -0.99 -19.37
CA GLU A 43 -0.77 -2.21 -19.30
C GLU A 43 -0.07 -3.27 -18.44
N GLU A 44 1.25 -3.36 -18.55
CA GLU A 44 2.08 -4.25 -17.73
C GLU A 44 2.02 -3.84 -16.25
N ALA A 45 2.19 -2.55 -15.97
CA ALA A 45 2.06 -2.00 -14.62
C ALA A 45 0.65 -2.20 -14.04
N GLU A 46 -0.40 -2.04 -14.85
CA GLU A 46 -1.78 -2.28 -14.43
C GLU A 46 -2.07 -3.76 -14.15
N LYS A 47 -1.50 -4.67 -14.95
CA LYS A 47 -1.60 -6.12 -14.70
C LYS A 47 -0.94 -6.48 -13.37
N SER A 48 0.28 -6.02 -13.16
CA SER A 48 0.99 -6.21 -11.89
C SER A 48 0.22 -5.62 -10.71
N TYR A 49 -0.37 -4.42 -10.88
CA TYR A 49 -1.20 -3.80 -9.86
C TYR A 49 -2.43 -4.64 -9.50
N ARG A 50 -3.13 -5.23 -10.48
CA ARG A 50 -4.29 -6.11 -10.22
C ARG A 50 -3.90 -7.36 -9.43
N GLU A 51 -2.79 -7.99 -9.79
CA GLU A 51 -2.24 -9.15 -9.05
C GLU A 51 -1.87 -8.77 -7.61
N TYR A 52 -1.22 -7.62 -7.44
CA TYR A 52 -0.91 -7.05 -6.14
C TYR A 52 -2.17 -6.80 -5.29
N VAL A 53 -3.24 -6.22 -5.84
CA VAL A 53 -4.50 -5.95 -5.12
C VAL A 53 -5.11 -7.25 -4.58
N ASN A 54 -5.15 -8.30 -5.39
CA ASN A 54 -5.67 -9.60 -4.99
C ASN A 54 -4.83 -10.24 -3.88
N SER A 55 -3.50 -10.15 -3.98
CA SER A 55 -2.58 -10.62 -2.95
C SER A 55 -2.76 -9.85 -1.63
N TYR A 56 -2.82 -8.52 -1.69
CA TYR A 56 -3.00 -7.66 -0.53
C TYR A 56 -4.34 -7.92 0.17
N GLN A 57 -5.43 -8.06 -0.58
CA GLN A 57 -6.74 -8.42 -0.02
C GLN A 57 -6.71 -9.78 0.69
N THR A 58 -6.03 -10.76 0.10
CA THR A 58 -5.86 -12.09 0.69
C THR A 58 -5.08 -12.02 2.01
N GLN A 59 -3.99 -11.24 2.05
CA GLN A 59 -3.20 -11.03 3.25
C GLN A 59 -4.03 -10.37 4.36
N ILE A 60 -4.78 -9.31 4.04
CA ILE A 60 -5.70 -8.65 4.98
C ILE A 60 -6.78 -9.61 5.49
N PHE A 61 -7.35 -10.43 4.60
CA PHE A 61 -8.36 -11.41 4.98
C PHE A 61 -7.80 -12.44 5.97
N ARG A 62 -6.60 -12.99 5.71
CA ARG A 62 -5.92 -13.92 6.62
C ARG A 62 -5.62 -13.28 7.97
N LEU A 63 -5.12 -12.05 7.97
CA LEU A 63 -4.85 -11.31 9.21
C LEU A 63 -6.13 -11.10 10.02
N LYS A 64 -7.23 -10.69 9.38
CA LYS A 64 -8.54 -10.56 10.04
C LYS A 64 -9.08 -11.90 10.55
N GLY A 65 -8.89 -12.98 9.80
CA GLY A 65 -9.34 -14.33 10.15
C GLY A 65 -8.58 -14.96 11.32
N SER A 66 -7.31 -14.57 11.52
CA SER A 66 -6.43 -15.10 12.57
C SER A 66 -6.74 -14.66 14.01
N ARG A 67 -7.77 -13.81 14.21
CA ARG A 67 -8.58 -13.66 15.45
C ARG A 67 -7.89 -13.65 16.83
N ASN A 68 -6.69 -13.07 16.95
CA ASN A 68 -6.21 -12.46 18.20
C ASN A 68 -6.04 -10.92 18.09
N MET A 69 -6.64 -10.30 17.07
CA MET A 69 -6.70 -8.85 16.96
C MET A 69 -7.88 -8.33 17.79
N PRO A 70 -7.69 -7.49 18.83
CA PRO A 70 -8.80 -6.92 19.58
C PRO A 70 -9.78 -6.25 18.61
N SER A 71 -11.07 -6.56 18.73
CA SER A 71 -12.17 -6.00 17.91
C SER A 71 -12.23 -4.48 17.92
N VAL A 72 -11.49 -3.84 18.84
CA VAL A 72 -11.24 -2.40 18.86
C VAL A 72 -9.95 -2.12 18.10
N CYS A 73 -10.06 -1.93 16.79
CA CYS A 73 -9.06 -1.18 16.04
C CYS A 73 -9.17 0.28 16.50
N ARG A 74 -8.62 0.57 17.69
CA ARG A 74 -8.46 1.95 18.15
C ARG A 74 -7.41 2.51 17.21
N PHE A 75 -7.85 3.28 16.21
CA PHE A 75 -7.00 4.15 15.40
C PHE A 75 -5.92 4.70 16.33
N LEU A 76 -4.68 4.20 16.20
CA LEU A 76 -3.59 4.74 16.99
C LEU A 76 -3.53 6.23 16.61
N PRO A 77 -3.77 7.15 17.56
CA PRO A 77 -3.74 8.56 17.25
C PRO A 77 -2.37 8.86 16.66
N LYS A 78 -2.37 9.53 15.51
CA LYS A 78 -1.18 9.94 14.75
C LYS A 78 -0.11 10.39 15.76
N ARG A 79 0.97 9.62 15.90
CA ARG A 79 2.15 10.11 16.64
C ARG A 79 2.56 11.40 15.94
N LYS A 80 2.35 12.54 16.60
CA LYS A 80 2.90 13.82 16.18
C LYS A 80 4.40 13.63 16.11
N ILE A 81 4.96 13.61 14.90
CA ILE A 81 6.39 13.80 14.70
C ILE A 81 6.65 15.24 15.14
N ILE A 82 7.22 15.40 16.34
CA ILE A 82 7.75 16.68 16.78
C ILE A 82 9.11 16.80 16.08
N VAL A 83 9.16 17.64 15.04
CA VAL A 83 10.43 18.11 14.50
C VAL A 83 10.90 19.21 15.45
N THR A 84 11.90 18.91 16.28
CA THR A 84 12.67 19.94 16.98
C THR A 84 13.52 20.71 15.97
N ARG A 85 13.51 22.04 16.15
CA ARG A 85 14.11 23.07 15.29
C ARG A 85 15.56 22.83 14.92
#